data_AF-A0A1E7LJ41-F1
#
_entry.id   AF-A0A1E7LJ41-F1
#
_cell.length_a   1.000
_cell.length_b   1.000
_cell.length_c   1.000
_cell.angle_alpha   90.00
_cell.angle_beta   90.00
_cell.angle_gamma   90.00
#
_symmetry.space_group_name_H-M   'P 1'
#
loop_
_entity.id
_entity.type
_entity.pdbx_description
1 polymer ?
#
loop_
_entity_poly.entity_id
_entity_poly.type
_entity_poly.pdbx_seq_one_letter_code
_entity_poly.pdbx_strand_id
1 'polypeptide(L)'
;MATVGFHEPPKGDELNSRTLTAALACIAAIALVGCDPAGTDAKPDSSAATPAGESPTSAPVKEKEPVESKAVPNFVGMGLQSAQDAAQKEGFYALRSHDSAGRGRMQAFDRNWKVCSQNMAAGKVIPTDTVLDFGTVKLEEECPAGDAKNPEVVGGKMPNFVGKSVKVARKTLDSSTSITIKDAAQDRKVLMESNWRVCTQSPSPGAALNGQPVEFTAVKFEESC
;
A
#
# COMPACT_ATOMS: atom_id res chain seq x y z
N MET A 1 3.44 -59.85 -31.25
CA MET A 1 2.79 -58.79 -30.45
C MET A 1 3.91 -57.93 -29.89
N ALA A 2 4.55 -57.04 -30.68
CA ALA A 2 4.15 -55.65 -30.99
C ALA A 2 4.00 -54.82 -29.69
N THR A 3 5.10 -54.27 -29.16
CA THR A 3 5.61 -52.86 -29.28
C THR A 3 5.16 -51.93 -28.15
N VAL A 4 6.15 -51.55 -27.33
CA VAL A 4 6.16 -50.44 -26.37
C VAL A 4 6.16 -49.11 -27.14
N GLY A 5 5.27 -48.19 -26.77
CA GLY A 5 5.21 -46.84 -27.33
C GLY A 5 5.81 -45.80 -26.38
N PHE A 6 6.91 -45.19 -26.80
CA PHE A 6 7.38 -43.86 -26.38
C PHE A 6 7.36 -42.99 -27.64
N HIS A 7 6.67 -41.84 -27.62
CA HIS A 7 7.03 -40.73 -28.51
C HIS A 7 6.55 -39.38 -27.99
N GLU A 8 7.46 -38.41 -28.12
CA GLU A 8 7.51 -37.04 -27.63
C GLU A 8 6.46 -36.06 -28.20
N PRO A 9 6.29 -34.88 -27.56
CA PRO A 9 5.43 -33.79 -28.05
C PRO A 9 6.02 -33.09 -29.30
N PRO A 10 5.17 -32.58 -30.22
CA PRO A 10 5.66 -31.82 -31.36
C PRO A 10 6.15 -30.42 -30.96
N LYS A 11 7.33 -30.11 -31.51
CA LYS A 11 8.03 -28.82 -31.52
C LYS A 11 7.24 -27.79 -32.32
N GLY A 12 7.29 -26.53 -31.89
CA GLY A 12 6.94 -25.39 -32.73
C GLY A 12 8.00 -25.18 -33.81
N ASP A 13 7.55 -24.68 -34.96
CA ASP A 13 8.23 -23.69 -35.80
C ASP A 13 7.33 -23.41 -37.00
N GLU A 14 7.02 -22.14 -37.24
CA GLU A 14 7.32 -21.44 -38.51
C GLU A 14 6.50 -20.15 -38.61
N LEU A 15 7.24 -19.05 -38.43
CA LEU A 15 6.91 -17.72 -38.92
C LEU A 15 6.71 -17.78 -40.44
N ASN A 16 5.47 -17.75 -40.92
CA ASN A 16 5.21 -17.55 -42.34
C ASN A 16 5.11 -16.06 -42.67
N SER A 17 6.19 -15.57 -43.28
CA SER A 17 6.34 -14.26 -43.88
C SER A 17 5.35 -14.09 -45.04
N ARG A 18 4.47 -13.10 -44.98
CA ARG A 18 3.75 -12.60 -46.17
C ARG A 18 3.91 -11.09 -46.25
N THR A 19 4.94 -10.70 -47.01
CA THR A 19 5.09 -9.38 -47.61
C THR A 19 3.89 -9.05 -48.50
N LEU A 20 3.15 -7.99 -48.17
CA LEU A 20 2.38 -7.21 -49.14
C LEU A 20 2.55 -5.73 -48.84
N THR A 21 3.33 -5.09 -49.69
CA THR A 21 3.53 -3.66 -49.84
C THR A 21 2.21 -3.03 -50.29
N ALA A 22 1.70 -2.04 -49.55
CA ALA A 22 0.75 -1.06 -50.06
C ALA A 22 0.98 0.26 -49.34
N ALA A 23 1.65 1.19 -50.01
CA ALA A 23 1.81 2.56 -49.58
C ALA A 23 0.47 3.30 -49.75
N LEU A 24 0.01 3.95 -48.67
CA LEU A 24 -0.95 5.04 -48.75
C LEU A 24 -0.53 6.09 -47.72
N ALA A 25 0.12 7.13 -48.24
CA ALA A 25 0.37 8.37 -47.53
C ALA A 25 -0.93 9.19 -47.53
N CYS A 26 -1.48 9.44 -46.34
CA CYS A 26 -2.46 10.50 -46.13
C CYS A 26 -1.90 11.44 -45.07
N ILE A 27 -1.36 12.56 -45.54
CA ILE A 27 -0.91 13.70 -44.74
C ILE A 27 -2.17 14.38 -44.19
N ALA A 28 -2.37 14.34 -42.87
CA ALA A 28 -3.32 15.19 -42.19
C ALA A 28 -2.55 16.20 -41.33
N ALA A 29 -2.49 17.44 -41.83
CA ALA A 29 -1.94 18.58 -41.12
C ALA A 29 -2.90 18.96 -39.97
N ILE A 30 -2.46 18.80 -38.73
CA ILE A 30 -3.14 19.35 -37.56
C ILE A 30 -2.43 20.66 -37.22
N ALA A 31 -3.07 21.77 -37.55
CA ALA A 31 -2.67 23.10 -37.12
C ALA A 31 -2.91 23.23 -35.62
N LEU A 32 -1.85 23.30 -34.83
CA LEU A 32 -1.90 23.68 -33.42
C LEU A 32 -2.12 25.20 -33.35
N VAL A 33 -3.32 25.59 -32.91
CA VAL A 33 -3.64 26.94 -32.45
C VAL A 33 -2.79 27.21 -31.21
N GLY A 34 -1.79 28.08 -31.34
CA GLY A 34 -1.03 28.59 -30.21
C GLY A 34 -1.89 29.53 -29.38
N CYS A 35 -2.01 29.25 -28.08
CA CYS A 35 -2.45 30.25 -27.09
C CYS A 35 -1.30 31.22 -26.85
N ASP A 36 -1.53 32.49 -27.21
CA ASP A 36 -0.78 33.65 -26.73
C ASP A 36 -0.87 33.73 -25.19
N PRO A 37 0.24 33.75 -24.43
CA PRO A 37 0.23 34.23 -23.08
C PRO A 37 0.37 35.76 -23.13
N ALA A 38 -0.77 36.46 -23.15
CA ALA A 38 -0.78 37.87 -22.83
C ALA A 38 -0.32 38.03 -21.37
N GLY A 39 0.95 38.37 -21.22
CA GLY A 39 1.50 38.91 -19.99
C GLY A 39 0.85 40.25 -19.72
N THR A 40 0.15 40.35 -18.60
CA THR A 40 -0.24 41.63 -18.04
C THR A 40 0.37 41.72 -16.65
N ASP A 41 1.47 42.48 -16.59
CA ASP A 41 1.97 43.08 -15.36
C ASP A 41 0.83 43.82 -14.64
N ALA A 42 0.56 43.42 -13.40
CA ALA A 42 -0.18 44.24 -12.45
C ALA A 42 0.62 44.30 -11.14
N LYS A 43 1.39 45.39 -11.04
CA LYS A 43 1.96 45.96 -9.81
C LYS A 43 0.91 45.97 -8.69
N PRO A 44 1.22 45.52 -7.46
CA PRO A 44 0.45 45.96 -6.30
C PRO A 44 1.08 47.25 -5.77
N ASP A 45 0.31 48.34 -5.84
CA ASP A 45 0.56 49.52 -5.03
C ASP A 45 0.39 49.17 -3.56
N SER A 46 1.44 49.44 -2.80
CA SER A 46 1.47 49.36 -1.34
C SER A 46 1.21 50.77 -0.81
N SER A 47 0.04 51.03 -0.22
CA SER A 47 -0.07 51.75 1.05
C SER A 47 -1.51 51.87 1.56
N ALA A 48 -1.66 51.54 2.85
CA ALA A 48 -2.59 52.08 3.84
C ALA A 48 -4.12 51.88 3.66
N ALA A 49 -4.73 51.09 4.55
CA ALA A 49 -5.39 51.63 5.74
C ALA A 49 -6.04 50.49 6.55
N THR A 50 -5.81 50.48 7.86
CA THR A 50 -6.55 49.70 8.84
C THR A 50 -7.86 50.42 9.19
N PRO A 51 -9.01 49.74 9.13
CA PRO A 51 -10.11 50.03 10.05
C PRO A 51 -10.15 48.97 11.15
N ALA A 52 -10.20 49.47 12.38
CA ALA A 52 -10.51 48.69 13.55
C ALA A 52 -11.96 48.19 13.52
N GLY A 53 -12.17 46.98 14.03
CA GLY A 53 -13.38 46.64 14.78
C GLY A 53 -14.56 46.12 13.97
N GLU A 54 -14.50 44.85 13.55
CA GLU A 54 -15.67 43.99 13.59
C GLU A 54 -15.36 42.80 14.50
N SER A 55 -16.10 42.77 15.61
CA SER A 55 -16.16 41.62 16.52
C SER A 55 -16.52 40.39 15.69
N PRO A 56 -15.85 39.23 15.84
CA PRO A 56 -16.27 38.03 15.14
C PRO A 56 -17.68 37.70 15.65
N THR A 57 -18.67 37.93 14.80
CA THR A 57 -19.99 37.33 14.95
C THR A 57 -19.72 35.82 15.05
N SER A 58 -20.02 35.24 16.21
CA SER A 58 -19.87 33.82 16.40
C SER A 58 -20.79 33.14 15.40
N ALA A 59 -20.21 32.55 14.37
CA ALA A 59 -20.94 31.64 13.50
C ALA A 59 -21.67 30.64 14.42
N PRO A 60 -22.95 30.31 14.15
CA PRO A 60 -23.65 29.33 14.96
C PRO A 60 -22.81 28.06 14.95
N VAL A 61 -22.38 27.64 16.14
CA VAL A 61 -21.79 26.32 16.34
C VAL A 61 -22.86 25.36 15.83
N LYS A 62 -22.59 24.75 14.67
CA LYS A 62 -23.44 23.69 14.14
C LYS A 62 -23.38 22.58 15.18
N GLU A 63 -24.41 22.54 16.02
CA GLU A 63 -24.61 21.51 17.03
C GLU A 63 -24.55 20.19 16.27
N LYS A 64 -23.52 19.38 16.56
CA LYS A 64 -23.38 18.08 15.92
C LYS A 64 -24.60 17.27 16.33
N GLU A 65 -25.42 16.89 15.34
CA GLU A 65 -26.52 15.97 15.59
C GLU A 65 -25.99 14.74 16.34
N PRO A 66 -26.74 14.22 17.32
CA PRO A 66 -26.29 13.08 18.09
C PRO A 66 -26.02 11.89 17.17
N VAL A 67 -24.78 11.40 17.18
CA VAL A 67 -24.37 10.25 16.38
C VAL A 67 -25.02 9.00 16.96
N GLU A 68 -25.69 8.23 16.11
CA GLU A 68 -26.27 6.96 16.52
C GLU A 68 -25.20 6.03 17.10
N SER A 69 -25.56 5.28 18.14
CA SER A 69 -24.67 4.28 18.71
C SER A 69 -25.22 2.88 18.48
N LYS A 70 -24.34 1.94 18.11
CA LYS A 70 -24.69 0.55 17.84
C LYS A 70 -23.73 -0.40 18.56
N ALA A 71 -24.22 -1.60 18.86
CA ALA A 71 -23.38 -2.67 19.36
C ALA A 71 -22.49 -3.20 18.22
N VAL A 72 -21.18 -3.32 18.47
CA VAL A 72 -20.23 -3.82 17.48
C VAL A 72 -20.43 -5.33 17.26
N PRO A 73 -20.64 -5.82 16.03
CA PRO A 73 -20.66 -7.25 15.73
C PRO A 73 -19.33 -7.95 15.99
N ASN A 74 -19.34 -9.28 16.08
CA ASN A 74 -18.12 -10.07 16.04
C ASN A 74 -17.73 -10.34 14.58
N PHE A 75 -16.61 -9.78 14.14
CA PHE A 75 -16.09 -9.91 12.78
C PHE A 75 -14.96 -10.94 12.66
N VAL A 76 -14.39 -11.39 13.78
CA VAL A 76 -13.26 -12.33 13.78
C VAL A 76 -13.68 -13.64 13.11
N GLY A 77 -12.85 -14.12 12.18
CA GLY A 77 -13.09 -15.32 11.37
C GLY A 77 -13.85 -15.06 10.05
N MET A 78 -14.40 -13.87 9.84
CA MET A 78 -15.04 -13.52 8.57
C MET A 78 -14.01 -13.23 7.46
N GLY A 79 -14.42 -13.35 6.20
CA GLY A 79 -13.70 -12.72 5.08
C GLY A 79 -13.79 -11.19 5.17
N LEU A 80 -12.74 -10.45 4.78
CA LEU A 80 -12.66 -9.00 4.98
C LEU A 80 -13.80 -8.24 4.29
N GLN A 81 -14.15 -8.59 3.03
CA GLN A 81 -15.30 -7.98 2.35
C GLN A 81 -16.59 -8.20 3.14
N SER A 82 -16.84 -9.42 3.59
CA SER A 82 -18.05 -9.75 4.35
C SER A 82 -18.10 -9.03 5.70
N ALA A 83 -16.95 -8.86 6.36
CA ALA A 83 -16.87 -8.10 7.61
C ALA A 83 -17.20 -6.61 7.38
N GLN A 84 -16.67 -6.01 6.32
CA GLN A 84 -16.98 -4.63 5.97
C GLN A 84 -18.47 -4.45 5.60
N ASP A 85 -19.03 -5.34 4.78
CA ASP A 85 -20.45 -5.31 4.40
C ASP A 85 -21.36 -5.43 5.65
N ALA A 86 -21.00 -6.32 6.58
CA ALA A 86 -21.72 -6.49 7.84
C ALA A 86 -21.61 -5.25 8.75
N ALA A 87 -20.44 -4.62 8.83
CA ALA A 87 -20.25 -3.40 9.59
C ALA A 87 -21.08 -2.24 9.03
N GLN A 88 -21.07 -2.07 7.71
CA GLN A 88 -21.85 -1.02 7.02
C GLN A 88 -23.36 -1.21 7.17
N LYS A 89 -23.83 -2.47 7.21
CA LYS A 89 -25.24 -2.77 7.49
C LYS A 89 -25.69 -2.29 8.87
N GLU A 90 -24.78 -2.24 9.83
CA GLU A 90 -25.01 -1.69 11.17
C GLU A 90 -24.71 -0.18 11.26
N GLY A 91 -24.42 0.48 10.12
CA GLY A 91 -24.16 1.92 10.06
C GLY A 91 -22.70 2.31 10.31
N PHE A 92 -21.79 1.36 10.52
CA PHE A 92 -20.35 1.65 10.63
C PHE A 92 -19.72 1.79 9.25
N TYR A 93 -19.44 3.03 8.85
CA TYR A 93 -18.82 3.32 7.55
C TYR A 93 -17.34 3.71 7.63
N ALA A 94 -16.87 4.10 8.81
CA ALA A 94 -15.46 4.43 9.05
C ALA A 94 -14.65 3.13 9.23
N LEU A 95 -14.30 2.47 8.12
CA LEU A 95 -13.64 1.17 8.14
C LEU A 95 -12.17 1.30 7.72
N ARG A 96 -11.32 0.56 8.44
CA ARG A 96 -9.90 0.34 8.12
C ARG A 96 -9.58 -1.14 8.22
N SER A 97 -8.49 -1.50 7.57
CA SER A 97 -7.92 -2.84 7.71
C SER A 97 -6.42 -2.80 7.45
N HIS A 98 -5.72 -3.76 8.03
CA HIS A 98 -4.27 -3.87 7.91
C HIS A 98 -3.80 -5.33 7.90
N ASP A 99 -2.57 -5.54 7.45
CA ASP A 99 -1.93 -6.86 7.34
C ASP A 99 -1.31 -7.25 8.70
N SER A 100 -2.01 -8.08 9.47
CA SER A 100 -1.57 -8.56 10.78
C SER A 100 -0.30 -9.41 10.72
N ALA A 101 0.04 -9.99 9.55
CA ALA A 101 1.30 -10.70 9.37
C ALA A 101 2.52 -9.75 9.33
N GLY A 102 2.29 -8.43 9.27
CA GLY A 102 3.36 -7.43 9.28
C GLY A 102 4.24 -7.48 8.05
N ARG A 103 3.71 -7.93 6.91
CA ARG A 103 4.44 -7.96 5.63
C ARG A 103 4.22 -6.70 4.80
N GLY A 104 3.37 -5.78 5.28
CA GLY A 104 3.07 -4.50 4.63
C GLY A 104 2.35 -4.68 3.29
N ARG A 105 1.60 -5.77 3.14
CA ARG A 105 0.86 -6.08 1.91
C ARG A 105 -0.36 -5.17 1.78
N MET A 106 -0.67 -4.80 0.54
CA MET A 106 -1.90 -4.08 0.22
C MET A 106 -3.06 -5.06 0.08
N GLN A 107 -4.20 -4.71 0.67
CA GLN A 107 -5.45 -5.45 0.54
C GLN A 107 -6.22 -5.00 -0.71
N ALA A 108 -5.64 -5.22 -1.89
CA ALA A 108 -6.29 -4.78 -3.14
C ALA A 108 -7.56 -5.59 -3.48
N PHE A 109 -7.68 -6.80 -2.94
CA PHE A 109 -8.82 -7.69 -3.14
C PHE A 109 -9.24 -8.28 -1.79
N ASP A 110 -10.17 -7.63 -1.11
CA ASP A 110 -10.60 -7.96 0.25
C ASP A 110 -11.12 -9.40 0.40
N ARG A 111 -11.67 -9.96 -0.67
CA ARG A 111 -12.09 -11.38 -0.73
C ARG A 111 -10.95 -12.38 -0.51
N ASN A 112 -9.70 -11.96 -0.70
CA ASN A 112 -8.51 -12.77 -0.47
C ASN A 112 -7.95 -12.62 0.95
N TRP A 113 -8.71 -12.06 1.88
CA TRP A 113 -8.30 -11.78 3.25
C TRP A 113 -9.35 -12.21 4.25
N LYS A 114 -8.91 -12.61 5.45
CA LYS A 114 -9.77 -12.94 6.58
C LYS A 114 -9.40 -12.12 7.82
N VAL A 115 -10.40 -11.80 8.62
CA VAL A 115 -10.28 -11.02 9.85
C VAL A 115 -9.77 -11.91 10.98
N CYS A 116 -8.67 -11.49 11.60
CA CYS A 116 -8.05 -12.13 12.75
C CYS A 116 -8.30 -11.36 14.04
N SER A 117 -8.43 -10.04 13.95
CA SER A 117 -8.64 -9.16 15.09
C SER A 117 -9.52 -7.97 14.71
N GLN A 118 -10.14 -7.37 15.72
CA GLN A 118 -10.87 -6.11 15.62
C GLN A 118 -10.50 -5.22 16.81
N ASN A 119 -10.32 -3.92 16.56
CA ASN A 119 -9.94 -2.95 17.60
C ASN A 119 -11.02 -2.73 18.67
N MET A 120 -12.31 -2.88 18.30
CA MET A 120 -13.44 -2.72 19.20
C MET A 120 -14.02 -4.09 19.56
N ALA A 121 -14.14 -4.39 20.85
CA ALA A 121 -14.70 -5.65 21.31
C ALA A 121 -16.16 -5.83 20.85
N ALA A 122 -16.52 -7.05 20.46
CA ALA A 122 -17.88 -7.40 20.11
C ALA A 122 -18.86 -7.11 21.27
N GLY A 123 -20.06 -6.65 20.94
CA GLY A 123 -21.10 -6.26 21.89
C GLY A 123 -20.90 -4.88 22.53
N LYS A 124 -19.73 -4.25 22.38
CA LYS A 124 -19.50 -2.88 22.85
C LYS A 124 -20.40 -1.91 22.08
N VAL A 125 -21.14 -1.07 22.80
CA VAL A 125 -21.95 0.00 22.18
C VAL A 125 -21.06 1.22 21.97
N ILE A 126 -20.92 1.66 20.73
CA ILE A 126 -20.11 2.82 20.35
C ILE A 126 -20.83 3.67 19.29
N PRO A 127 -20.47 4.97 19.15
CA PRO A 127 -20.93 5.81 18.05
C PRO A 127 -20.56 5.21 16.67
N THR A 128 -21.47 5.28 15.70
CA THR A 128 -21.27 4.70 14.36
C THR A 128 -20.22 5.40 13.50
N ASP A 129 -19.81 6.61 13.88
CA ASP A 129 -18.66 7.32 13.29
C ASP A 129 -17.30 6.88 13.86
N THR A 130 -17.29 5.96 14.82
CA THR A 130 -16.06 5.35 15.35
C THR A 130 -15.37 4.52 14.28
N VAL A 131 -14.05 4.67 14.13
CA VAL A 131 -13.26 3.86 13.20
C VAL A 131 -13.16 2.41 13.70
N LEU A 132 -13.68 1.48 12.90
CA LEU A 132 -13.41 0.06 13.07
C LEU A 132 -12.18 -0.31 12.23
N ASP A 133 -11.20 -0.97 12.86
CA ASP A 133 -9.98 -1.45 12.20
C ASP A 133 -9.88 -2.96 12.34
N PHE A 134 -9.71 -3.63 11.20
CA PHE A 134 -9.60 -5.08 11.10
C PHE A 134 -8.16 -5.51 10.82
N GLY A 135 -7.57 -6.24 11.76
CA GLY A 135 -6.33 -6.97 11.50
C GLY A 135 -6.64 -8.22 10.69
N THR A 136 -5.96 -8.39 9.56
CA THR A 136 -6.25 -9.47 8.61
C THR A 136 -5.00 -10.18 8.11
N VAL A 137 -5.19 -11.41 7.62
CA VAL A 137 -4.18 -12.21 6.92
C VAL A 137 -4.75 -12.78 5.63
N LYS A 138 -3.91 -13.36 4.76
CA LYS A 138 -4.41 -14.09 3.59
C LYS A 138 -5.20 -15.32 4.01
N LEU A 139 -6.11 -15.78 3.15
CA LEU A 139 -7.04 -16.86 3.47
C LEU A 139 -6.32 -18.13 3.98
N GLU A 140 -5.18 -18.46 3.38
CA GLU A 140 -4.39 -19.66 3.67
C GLU A 140 -3.43 -19.47 4.85
N GLU A 141 -3.29 -18.26 5.39
CA GLU A 141 -2.38 -17.98 6.50
C GLU A 141 -3.06 -18.19 7.86
N GLU A 142 -2.28 -18.54 8.88
CA GLU A 142 -2.77 -18.60 10.24
C GLU A 142 -2.88 -17.20 10.85
N CYS A 143 -3.93 -16.97 11.66
CA CYS A 143 -4.06 -15.73 12.40
C CYS A 143 -2.99 -15.66 13.48
N PRO A 144 -2.16 -14.61 13.53
CA PRO A 144 -1.18 -14.46 14.59
C PRO A 144 -1.89 -14.16 15.92
N ALA A 145 -1.22 -14.45 17.05
CA ALA A 145 -1.75 -14.14 18.38
C ALA A 145 -1.96 -12.63 18.61
N GLY A 146 -1.30 -11.79 17.80
CA GLY A 146 -1.49 -10.36 17.74
C GLY A 146 -0.76 -9.78 16.54
N ASP A 147 -1.02 -8.51 16.24
CA ASP A 147 -0.43 -7.87 15.07
C ASP A 147 1.09 -7.82 15.16
N ALA A 148 1.75 -8.19 14.07
CA ALA A 148 3.18 -8.11 13.97
C ALA A 148 3.64 -6.64 14.09
N LYS A 149 4.51 -6.37 15.07
CA LYS A 149 5.05 -5.03 15.31
C LYS A 149 6.01 -4.63 14.20
N ASN A 150 5.82 -3.44 13.65
CA ASN A 150 6.77 -2.85 12.71
C ASN A 150 7.90 -2.15 13.46
N PRO A 151 9.14 -2.20 12.94
CA PRO A 151 10.22 -1.38 13.47
C PRO A 151 9.93 0.11 13.24
N GLU A 152 10.46 0.95 14.14
CA GLU A 152 10.39 2.41 14.06
C GLU A 152 11.80 3.00 14.10
N VAL A 153 12.00 4.12 13.39
CA VAL A 153 13.26 4.88 13.45
C VAL A 153 13.24 5.75 14.70
N VAL A 154 14.00 5.36 15.72
CA VAL A 154 14.09 6.10 16.98
C VAL A 154 15.45 6.79 17.06
N GLY A 155 15.43 8.12 17.24
CA GLY A 155 16.64 8.92 17.43
C GLY A 155 17.62 8.86 16.24
N GLY A 156 17.12 8.74 15.01
CA GLY A 156 17.93 8.66 13.81
C GLY A 156 18.79 7.39 13.71
N LYS A 157 18.42 6.32 14.42
CA LYS A 157 19.14 5.04 14.41
C LYS A 157 18.48 4.02 13.49
N MET A 158 19.31 3.21 12.85
CA MET A 158 18.90 2.13 11.97
C MET A 158 18.11 1.06 12.73
N PRO A 159 16.83 0.83 12.39
CA PRO A 159 16.05 -0.25 12.99
C PRO A 159 16.59 -1.64 12.62
N ASN A 160 16.19 -2.65 13.39
CA ASN A 160 16.42 -4.05 13.01
C ASN A 160 15.31 -4.51 12.05
N PHE A 161 15.67 -4.74 10.80
CA PHE A 161 14.78 -5.24 9.76
C PHE A 161 14.95 -6.73 9.47
N VAL A 162 15.92 -7.42 10.08
CA VAL A 162 16.09 -8.87 9.87
C VAL A 162 14.79 -9.59 10.22
N GLY A 163 14.32 -10.43 9.31
CA GLY A 163 13.04 -11.14 9.44
C GLY A 163 11.80 -10.35 9.00
N LYS A 164 11.91 -9.03 8.80
CA LYS A 164 10.81 -8.19 8.28
C LYS A 164 10.76 -8.25 6.75
N SER A 165 9.62 -7.85 6.20
CA SER A 165 9.52 -7.76 4.75
C SER A 165 10.33 -6.58 4.21
N VAL A 166 10.84 -6.69 2.98
CA VAL A 166 11.51 -5.58 2.30
C VAL A 166 10.56 -4.38 2.18
N LYS A 167 9.26 -4.63 1.98
CA LYS A 167 8.24 -3.57 1.91
C LYS A 167 8.14 -2.78 3.22
N VAL A 168 8.21 -3.47 4.37
CA VAL A 168 8.22 -2.81 5.68
C VAL A 168 9.48 -1.98 5.84
N ALA A 169 10.65 -2.50 5.49
CA ALA A 169 11.90 -1.75 5.55
C ALA A 169 11.83 -0.44 4.75
N ARG A 170 11.34 -0.50 3.50
CA ARG A 170 11.15 0.68 2.66
C ARG A 170 10.12 1.67 3.20
N LYS A 171 9.04 1.19 3.82
CA LYS A 171 7.99 2.04 4.40
C LYS A 171 8.45 2.73 5.68
N THR A 172 9.31 2.07 6.48
CA THR A 172 9.80 2.58 7.76
C THR A 172 10.91 3.61 7.59
N LEU A 173 11.80 3.43 6.62
CA LEU A 173 12.87 4.38 6.35
C LEU A 173 12.33 5.65 5.65
N ASP A 174 13.05 6.76 5.81
CA ASP A 174 12.67 8.00 5.13
C ASP A 174 12.65 7.80 3.61
N SER A 175 11.70 8.44 2.93
CA SER A 175 11.53 8.36 1.48
C SER A 175 12.77 8.79 0.67
N SER A 176 13.65 9.63 1.24
CA SER A 176 14.91 10.05 0.62
C SER A 176 16.05 9.04 0.81
N THR A 177 15.83 7.98 1.60
CA THR A 177 16.86 6.96 1.86
C THR A 177 17.15 6.20 0.57
N SER A 178 18.41 6.19 0.15
CA SER A 178 18.85 5.35 -0.95
C SER A 178 18.90 3.89 -0.48
N ILE A 179 18.08 3.02 -1.07
CA ILE A 179 17.99 1.60 -0.66
C ILE A 179 18.33 0.68 -1.82
N THR A 180 19.31 -0.19 -1.63
CA THR A 180 19.64 -1.30 -2.53
C THR A 180 19.22 -2.62 -1.89
N ILE A 181 18.58 -3.50 -2.66
CA ILE A 181 18.21 -4.85 -2.21
C ILE A 181 18.78 -5.88 -3.17
N LYS A 182 19.46 -6.88 -2.62
CA LYS A 182 20.03 -8.02 -3.35
C LYS A 182 19.34 -9.31 -2.91
N ASP A 183 18.97 -10.16 -3.86
CA ASP A 183 18.52 -11.51 -3.56
C ASP A 183 19.72 -12.34 -3.07
N ALA A 184 19.64 -12.88 -1.86
CA ALA A 184 20.72 -13.67 -1.27
C ALA A 184 20.79 -15.11 -1.82
N ALA A 185 19.74 -15.58 -2.50
CA ALA A 185 19.61 -16.97 -2.91
C ALA A 185 19.92 -17.18 -4.40
N GLN A 186 19.24 -16.45 -5.29
CA GLN A 186 19.22 -16.77 -6.73
C GLN A 186 19.50 -15.57 -7.64
N ASP A 187 19.95 -14.43 -7.08
CA ASP A 187 20.19 -13.18 -7.81
C ASP A 187 18.98 -12.67 -8.63
N ARG A 188 17.75 -12.94 -8.17
CA ARG A 188 16.54 -12.47 -8.82
C ARG A 188 16.29 -11.00 -8.51
N LYS A 189 15.50 -10.34 -9.36
CA LYS A 189 14.94 -9.03 -9.04
C LYS A 189 13.92 -9.16 -7.90
N VAL A 190 14.09 -8.34 -6.87
CA VAL A 190 13.16 -8.25 -5.73
C VAL A 190 11.94 -7.45 -6.15
N LEU A 191 11.01 -8.14 -6.82
CA LEU A 191 9.70 -7.62 -7.18
C LEU A 191 8.67 -8.04 -6.14
N MET A 192 7.64 -7.20 -5.92
CA MET A 192 6.62 -7.42 -4.89
C MET A 192 7.26 -7.58 -3.50
N GLU A 193 7.86 -6.51 -2.99
CA GLU A 193 8.71 -6.49 -1.78
C GLU A 193 8.10 -7.11 -0.50
N SER A 194 6.77 -7.23 -0.41
CA SER A 194 6.10 -7.92 0.69
C SER A 194 6.28 -9.45 0.69
N ASN A 195 6.69 -10.01 -0.44
CA ASN A 195 6.98 -11.44 -0.60
C ASN A 195 8.43 -11.79 -0.23
N TRP A 196 9.23 -10.79 0.14
CA TRP A 196 10.65 -10.93 0.44
C TRP A 196 10.95 -10.56 1.88
N ARG A 197 11.75 -11.38 2.55
CA ARG A 197 12.23 -11.20 3.93
C ARG A 197 13.69 -10.78 3.94
N VAL A 198 14.01 -9.76 4.72
CA VAL A 198 15.39 -9.28 4.90
C VAL A 198 16.20 -10.31 5.71
N CYS A 199 17.36 -10.70 5.18
CA CYS A 199 18.32 -11.60 5.83
C CYS A 199 19.44 -10.83 6.53
N THR A 200 20.04 -9.88 5.82
CA THR A 200 21.09 -9.01 6.37
C THR A 200 20.83 -7.56 6.00
N GLN A 201 21.41 -6.64 6.79
CA GLN A 201 21.29 -5.20 6.58
C GLN A 201 22.62 -4.49 6.80
N SER A 202 22.83 -3.41 6.05
CA SER A 202 23.89 -2.44 6.27
C SER A 202 23.28 -1.04 6.12
N PRO A 203 23.44 -0.13 7.09
CA PRO A 203 24.16 -0.28 8.36
C PRO A 203 23.55 -1.32 9.31
N SER A 204 24.35 -1.78 10.28
CA SER A 204 23.88 -2.67 11.33
C SER A 204 22.79 -2.01 12.20
N PRO A 205 21.92 -2.79 12.85
CA PRO A 205 20.94 -2.24 13.79
C PRO A 205 21.59 -1.32 14.84
N GLY A 206 20.95 -0.19 15.12
CA GLY A 206 21.43 0.81 16.07
C GLY A 206 22.47 1.81 15.53
N ALA A 207 23.03 1.57 14.34
CA ALA A 207 23.94 2.52 13.70
C ALA A 207 23.21 3.83 13.34
N ALA A 208 23.94 4.95 13.33
CA ALA A 208 23.36 6.24 12.95
C ALA A 208 22.99 6.27 11.45
N LEU A 209 21.82 6.84 11.15
CA LEU A 209 21.39 7.16 9.80
C LEU A 209 21.78 8.61 9.49
N ASN A 210 22.91 8.79 8.81
CA ASN A 210 23.48 10.10 8.44
C ASN A 210 23.30 10.41 6.95
N GLY A 211 22.33 9.77 6.28
CA GLY A 211 22.09 9.90 4.85
C GLY A 211 22.91 8.97 3.95
N GLN A 212 23.70 8.06 4.51
CA GLN A 212 24.37 7.01 3.73
C GLN A 212 23.37 6.04 3.06
N PRO A 213 23.74 5.41 1.94
CA PRO A 213 22.96 4.32 1.36
C PRO A 213 22.74 3.16 2.33
N VAL A 214 21.57 2.54 2.24
CA VAL A 214 21.20 1.33 2.98
C VAL A 214 21.18 0.15 2.02
N GLU A 215 21.81 -0.95 2.42
CA GLU A 215 21.77 -2.21 1.69
C GLU A 215 21.06 -3.29 2.50
N PHE A 216 20.20 -4.05 1.83
CA PHE A 216 19.61 -5.27 2.35
C PHE A 216 19.95 -6.46 1.46
N THR A 217 20.17 -7.62 2.08
CA THR A 217 19.98 -8.88 1.39
C THR A 217 18.62 -9.45 1.76
N ALA A 218 17.96 -10.13 0.84
CA ALA A 218 16.64 -10.69 1.06
C ALA A 218 16.44 -12.01 0.31
N VAL A 219 15.51 -12.82 0.81
CA VAL A 219 15.02 -14.06 0.17
C VAL A 219 13.50 -14.07 0.19
N LYS A 220 12.85 -14.98 -0.53
CA LYS A 220 11.40 -15.14 -0.37
C LYS A 220 11.06 -15.69 1.02
N PHE A 221 9.86 -15.44 1.53
CA PHE A 221 9.47 -15.88 2.88
C PHE A 221 9.55 -17.41 3.07
N GLU A 222 9.39 -18.16 1.99
CA GLU A 222 9.44 -19.62 1.92
C GLU A 222 10.88 -20.16 1.82
N GLU A 223 11.88 -19.29 1.65
CA GLU A 223 13.30 -19.62 1.52
C GLU A 223 14.08 -19.29 2.79
N SER A 224 15.22 -19.93 3.01
CA SER A 224 16.05 -19.68 4.19
C SER A 224 17.02 -18.52 3.96
N CYS A 225 17.20 -17.72 5.01
CA CYS A 225 18.41 -16.96 5.26
C CYS A 225 19.41 -17.89 5.98
#